data_AF-A0A7J4SH93-F1
#
_entry.id   AF-A0A7J4SH93-F1
#
_cell.length_a   1.000
_cell.length_b   1.000
_cell.length_c   1.000
_cell.angle_alpha   90.00
_cell.angle_beta   90.00
_cell.angle_gamma   90.00
#
_symmetry.space_group_name_H-M   'P 1'
#
loop_
_entity.id
_entity.type
_entity.pdbx_description
1 polymer ?
#
loop_
_entity_poly.entity_id
_entity_poly.type
_entity_poly.pdbx_seq_one_letter_code
_entity_poly.pdbx_strand_id
1 'polypeptide(L)'
;MVGDIVDRAIMSPVNDLMGGYYVFLRRLILPAIFILIFLLVFDISNGSVILAAIITGGSLGPVLLLEQWFIVRSIESNTLQNPENS
;
A
#
# COMPACT_ATOMS: atom_id res chain seq x y z
N MET A 1 6.03 -14.33 30.87
CA MET A 1 4.63 -14.41 30.38
C MET A 1 4.10 -13.09 29.81
N VAL A 2 4.21 -11.94 30.50
CA VAL A 2 3.89 -10.63 29.87
C VAL A 2 5.06 -10.15 29.00
N GLY A 3 6.31 -10.42 29.41
CA GLY A 3 7.51 -10.11 28.62
C GLY A 3 7.51 -10.78 27.24
N ASP A 4 7.06 -12.03 27.13
CA ASP A 4 7.04 -12.79 25.87
C ASP A 4 5.96 -12.32 24.88
N ILE A 5 4.99 -11.54 25.35
CA ILE A 5 3.95 -10.90 24.52
C ILE A 5 4.46 -9.54 24.04
N VAL A 6 5.21 -8.83 24.90
CA VAL A 6 5.87 -7.56 24.59
C VAL A 6 7.02 -7.77 23.59
N ASP A 7 7.87 -8.78 23.78
CA ASP A 7 8.95 -9.11 22.84
C ASP A 7 8.42 -9.53 21.47
N ARG A 8 7.26 -10.19 21.43
CA ARG A 8 6.60 -10.61 20.19
C ARG A 8 5.93 -9.44 19.46
N ALA A 9 5.54 -8.38 20.17
CA ALA A 9 5.05 -7.14 19.59
C ALA A 9 6.20 -6.29 19.03
N ILE A 10 7.33 -6.20 19.74
CA ILE A 10 8.52 -5.43 19.33
C ILE A 10 9.19 -6.06 18.09
N MET A 11 9.10 -7.39 17.92
CA MET A 11 9.72 -8.11 16.80
C MET A 11 8.85 -8.18 15.52
N SER A 12 7.71 -7.50 15.46
CA SER A 12 6.91 -7.34 14.23
C SER A 12 7.08 -5.93 13.65
N PRO A 13 8.17 -5.65 12.90
CA PRO A 13 8.52 -4.31 12.45
C PRO A 13 7.55 -3.72 11.40
N VAL A 14 6.53 -4.47 10.97
CA VAL A 14 5.57 -4.04 9.93
C VAL A 14 4.18 -3.73 10.49
N ASN A 15 3.81 -4.26 11.66
CA ASN A 15 2.43 -4.15 12.15
C ASN A 15 2.21 -3.03 13.19
N ASP A 16 3.28 -2.50 13.79
CA ASP A 16 3.19 -1.63 14.97
C ASP A 16 3.48 -0.13 14.73
N LEU A 17 3.74 0.30 13.48
CA LEU A 17 3.83 1.76 13.21
C LEU A 17 2.44 2.43 13.14
N MET A 18 1.35 1.68 12.90
CA MET A 18 -0.03 2.19 12.98
C MET A 18 -1.07 1.12 13.37
N GLY A 19 -0.79 0.23 14.33
CA GLY A 19 -1.77 -0.70 14.99
C GLY A 19 -3.10 -0.97 14.27
N GLY A 20 -3.08 -1.63 13.09
CA GLY A 20 -4.28 -1.94 12.29
C GLY A 20 -4.92 -0.75 11.53
N TYR A 21 -4.60 0.50 11.89
CA TYR A 21 -4.96 1.72 11.17
C TYR A 21 -4.35 1.76 9.76
N TYR A 22 -3.20 1.12 9.51
CA TYR A 22 -2.62 1.03 8.16
C TYR A 22 -3.56 0.44 7.11
N VAL A 23 -4.41 -0.52 7.46
CA VAL A 23 -5.35 -1.12 6.50
C VAL A 23 -6.46 -0.12 6.15
N PHE A 24 -6.92 0.65 7.12
CA PHE A 24 -7.86 1.75 6.91
C PHE A 24 -7.22 2.91 6.14
N LEU A 25 -5.99 3.26 6.51
CA LEU A 25 -5.22 4.33 5.89
C LEU A 25 -4.87 4.01 4.45
N ARG A 26 -4.52 2.76 4.14
CA ARG A 26 -4.29 2.28 2.78
C ARG A 26 -5.55 2.45 1.92
N ARG A 27 -6.72 2.12 2.46
CA ARG A 27 -8.00 2.30 1.76
C ARG A 27 -8.41 3.76 1.59
N LEU A 28 -7.77 4.70 2.27
CA LEU A 28 -8.07 6.13 2.20
C LEU A 28 -7.01 6.90 1.39
N ILE A 29 -5.73 6.55 1.56
CA ILE A 29 -4.58 7.09 0.84
C ILE A 29 -4.58 6.64 -0.62
N LEU A 30 -4.85 5.37 -0.91
CA LEU A 30 -4.84 4.86 -2.28
C LEU A 30 -5.87 5.58 -3.17
N PRO A 31 -7.17 5.69 -2.80
CA PRO A 31 -8.11 6.49 -3.60
C PRO A 31 -7.77 7.98 -3.60
N ALA A 32 -7.23 8.54 -2.50
CA ALA A 32 -6.82 9.95 -2.47
C ALA A 32 -5.70 10.23 -3.49
N ILE A 33 -4.70 9.35 -3.60
CA ILE A 33 -3.63 9.45 -4.62
C ILE A 33 -4.23 9.36 -6.03
N PHE A 34 -5.18 8.45 -6.25
CA PHE A 34 -5.86 8.34 -7.55
C PHE A 34 -6.64 9.60 -7.93
N ILE A 35 -7.32 10.23 -6.97
CA ILE A 35 -8.00 11.52 -7.18
C ILE A 35 -6.98 12.61 -7.52
N LEU A 36 -5.83 12.61 -6.85
CA LEU A 36 -4.77 13.60 -7.08
C LEU A 36 -4.16 13.46 -8.48
N ILE A 37 -3.90 12.22 -8.91
CA ILE A 37 -3.46 11.90 -10.28
C ILE A 37 -4.54 12.33 -11.29
N PHE A 38 -5.81 12.03 -11.02
CA PHE A 38 -6.92 12.41 -11.90
C PHE A 38 -6.98 13.92 -12.10
N LEU A 39 -6.90 14.69 -11.02
CA LEU A 39 -6.93 16.15 -11.07
C LEU A 39 -5.72 16.72 -11.82
N LEU A 40 -4.52 16.15 -11.60
CA LEU A 40 -3.31 16.54 -12.34
C LEU A 40 -3.48 16.31 -13.85
N VAL A 41 -3.95 15.11 -14.25
CA VAL A 41 -4.15 14.79 -15.66
C VAL A 41 -5.27 15.64 -16.27
N PHE A 42 -6.32 15.93 -15.50
CA PHE A 42 -7.41 16.81 -15.92
C PHE A 42 -6.92 18.22 -16.25
N ASP A 43 -6.05 18.79 -15.40
CA ASP A 43 -5.45 20.10 -15.60
C ASP A 43 -4.56 20.11 -16.86
N ILE A 44 -3.68 19.12 -17.00
CA ILE A 44 -2.82 18.96 -18.19
C ILE A 44 -3.64 18.75 -19.48
N SER A 45 -4.79 18.08 -19.38
CA SER A 45 -5.65 17.77 -20.53
C SER A 45 -6.60 18.91 -20.91
N ASN A 46 -6.37 20.14 -20.43
CA ASN A 46 -7.23 21.31 -20.66
C ASN A 46 -8.71 21.06 -20.27
N GLY A 47 -8.94 20.33 -19.17
CA GLY A 47 -10.28 20.02 -18.70
C GLY A 47 -11.00 18.90 -19.47
N SER A 48 -10.28 18.12 -20.30
CA SER A 48 -10.86 16.94 -20.94
C SER A 48 -11.04 15.80 -19.94
N VAL A 49 -12.27 15.63 -19.44
CA VAL A 49 -12.66 14.55 -18.51
C VAL A 49 -12.39 13.16 -19.10
N ILE A 50 -12.63 12.99 -20.41
CA ILE A 50 -12.50 11.69 -21.09
C ILE A 50 -11.02 11.25 -21.10
N LEU A 51 -10.10 12.15 -21.45
CA LEU A 51 -8.67 11.85 -21.45
C LEU A 51 -8.16 11.56 -20.03
N ALA A 52 -8.57 12.37 -19.05
CA ALA A 52 -8.21 12.15 -17.65
C ALA A 52 -8.72 10.81 -17.11
N ALA A 53 -9.94 10.41 -17.45
CA ALA A 53 -10.52 9.14 -17.04
C ALA A 53 -9.83 7.94 -17.70
N ILE A 54 -9.48 8.03 -18.98
CA ILE A 54 -8.76 6.95 -19.69
C ILE A 54 -7.36 6.74 -19.09
N ILE A 55 -6.62 7.82 -18.86
CA ILE A 55 -5.25 7.75 -18.34
C ILE A 55 -5.25 7.25 -16.88
N THR A 56 -6.11 7.82 -16.03
CA THR A 56 -6.22 7.43 -14.61
C THR A 56 -6.81 6.03 -14.44
N GLY A 57 -7.82 5.69 -15.23
CA GLY A 57 -8.44 4.36 -15.23
C GLY A 57 -7.48 3.30 -15.78
N GLY A 58 -6.71 3.63 -16.81
CA GLY A 58 -5.66 2.78 -17.37
C GLY A 58 -4.52 2.52 -16.39
N SER A 59 -4.19 3.49 -15.52
CA SER A 59 -3.15 3.31 -14.50
C SER A 59 -3.59 2.45 -13.30
N LEU A 60 -4.88 2.16 -13.12
CA LEU A 60 -5.35 1.29 -12.03
C LEU A 60 -4.71 -0.11 -12.08
N GLY A 61 -4.61 -0.71 -13.26
CA GLY A 61 -4.04 -2.05 -13.42
C GLY A 61 -2.58 -2.15 -12.97
N PRO A 62 -1.67 -1.35 -13.56
CA PRO A 62 -0.25 -1.35 -13.18
C PRO A 62 -0.03 -1.01 -11.70
N VAL A 63 -0.79 -0.07 -11.14
CA VAL A 63 -0.63 0.34 -9.73
C VAL A 63 -1.00 -0.80 -8.78
N LEU A 64 -2.07 -1.55 -9.06
CA LEU A 64 -2.46 -2.70 -8.25
C LEU A 64 -1.45 -3.86 -8.34
N LEU A 65 -0.84 -4.08 -9.51
CA LEU A 65 0.21 -5.08 -9.68
C LEU A 65 1.49 -4.73 -8.89
N LEU A 66 1.89 -3.46 -8.92
CA LEU A 66 3.04 -2.96 -8.14
C LEU A 66 2.80 -3.14 -6.64
N GLU A 67 1.58 -2.89 -6.19
CA GLU A 67 1.19 -3.09 -4.80
C GLU A 67 1.29 -4.56 -4.36
N GLN A 68 0.80 -5.49 -5.20
CA GLN A 68 0.96 -6.92 -4.95
C GLN A 68 2.43 -7.34 -4.90
N TRP A 69 3.25 -6.82 -5.81
CA TRP A 69 4.67 -7.13 -5.84
C TRP A 69 5.40 -6.66 -4.58
N PHE A 70 5.07 -5.46 -4.09
CA PHE A 70 5.64 -4.93 -2.85
C PHE A 70 5.25 -5.77 -1.62
N ILE A 71 3.99 -6.24 -1.57
CA ILE A 71 3.52 -7.13 -0.50
C ILE A 71 4.28 -8.46 -0.53
N VAL A 72 4.38 -9.10 -1.70
CA VAL A 72 5.11 -10.37 -1.87
C VAL A 72 6.55 -10.22 -1.41
N ARG A 73 7.23 -9.15 -1.82
CA ARG A 73 8.63 -8.90 -1.46
C ARG A 73 8.82 -8.59 0.02
N SER A 74 7.85 -7.92 0.65
CA SER A 74 7.86 -7.63 2.10
C SER A 74 7.60 -8.89 2.94
N ILE A 75 6.85 -9.86 2.42
CA ILE A 75 6.66 -11.17 3.06
C ILE A 75 7.93 -12.00 2.93
N GLU A 76 8.53 -12.04 1.74
CA GLU A 76 9.76 -12.79 1.46
C GLU A 76 10.91 -12.32 2.36
N SER A 77 11.11 -11.01 2.52
CA SER A 77 12.13 -10.46 3.41
C SER A 77 11.90 -10.78 4.89
N ASN A 78 10.63 -10.89 5.34
CA ASN A 78 10.29 -11.30 6.70
C ASN A 78 10.56 -12.80 6.91
N THR A 79 10.23 -13.66 5.95
CA THR A 79 10.50 -15.11 6.04
C THR A 79 12.00 -15.43 6.07
N LEU A 80 12.83 -14.64 5.39
CA LEU A 80 14.28 -14.82 5.41
C LEU A 80 14.93 -14.38 6.74
N GLN A 81 14.26 -13.56 7.55
CA GLN A 81 14.77 -13.15 8.87
C GLN A 81 14.33 -14.07 10.02
N ASN A 82 13.27 -14.87 9.86
CA ASN A 82 12.78 -15.77 10.91
C ASN A 82 12.55 -17.20 10.40
N PRO A 83 13.61 -18.03 10.30
CA PRO A 83 13.52 -19.39 9.76
C PRO A 83 12.94 -20.44 10.73
N GLU A 84 12.66 -20.13 11.98
CA GLU A 84 12.28 -21.12 13.03
C GLU A 84 10.76 -21.39 13.18
N ASN A 85 9.89 -20.90 12.29
CA ASN A 85 8.44 -21.06 12.42
C ASN A 85 7.73 -21.85 11.29
N SER A 86 8.47 -22.68 10.53
CA SER A 86 7.89 -23.65 9.58
C SER A 86 7.73 -25.05 10.17
#